data_AF-A0A4R6TCZ9-F1
#
_entry.id   AF-A0A4R6TCZ9-F1
#
_cell.length_a   1.000
_cell.length_b   1.000
_cell.length_c   1.000
_cell.angle_alpha   90.00
_cell.angle_beta   90.00
_cell.angle_gamma   90.00
#
_symmetry.space_group_name_H-M   'P 1'
#
loop_
_entity.id
_entity.type
_entity.pdbx_description
1 polymer ?
#
loop_
_entity_poly.entity_id
_entity_poly.type
_entity_poly.pdbx_seq_one_letter_code
_entity_poly.pdbx_strand_id
1 'polypeptide(L)' 'MENPFKKILHNEELPEVLKNKVLNDVAMIKLSIDVADLFVVKYPNTIADLLNGGISKADKKDKE' A
#
# COMPACT_ATOMS: atom_id res chain seq x y z
N MET A 1 22.90 40.23 28.24
CA MET A 1 23.11 39.60 26.91
C MET A 1 22.38 38.26 26.92
N GLU A 2 21.45 38.05 26.00
CA GLU A 2 20.72 36.78 25.89
C GLU A 2 21.51 35.77 25.05
N ASN A 3 21.54 34.53 25.51
CA ASN A 3 22.40 33.46 24.99
C ASN A 3 21.87 32.89 23.65
N PRO A 4 22.66 32.93 22.56
CA PRO A 4 22.24 32.47 21.23
C PRO A 4 22.11 30.94 21.12
N PHE A 5 22.74 30.15 21.99
CA PHE A 5 22.62 28.69 22.00
C PHE A 5 21.23 28.21 22.47
N LYS A 6 20.48 29.04 23.20
CA LYS A 6 19.09 28.76 23.56
C LYS A 6 18.11 28.90 22.39
N LYS A 7 18.54 29.51 21.27
CA LYS A 7 17.74 29.68 20.05
C LYS A 7 17.90 28.53 19.06
N ILE A 8 18.86 27.62 19.27
CA ILE A 8 19.15 26.53 18.33
C ILE A 8 18.18 25.34 18.55
N LEU A 9 17.56 25.27 19.73
CA LEU A 9 16.59 24.25 20.13
C LEU A 9 15.13 24.68 19.90
N HIS A 10 14.88 25.56 18.93
CA HIS A 10 13.52 25.74 18.45
C HIS A 10 13.14 24.47 17.69
N ASN A 11 12.32 23.63 18.35
CA ASN A 11 11.61 22.51 17.75
C ASN A 11 10.58 23.09 16.76
N GLU A 12 11.06 23.68 15.66
CA GLU A 12 10.20 24.10 14.56
C GLU A 12 9.57 22.85 14.00
N GLU A 13 8.27 22.70 14.25
CA GLU A 13 7.50 21.62 13.68
C GLU A 13 7.56 21.77 12.15
N LEU A 14 7.88 20.66 11.48
CA LEU A 14 7.90 20.64 10.03
C LEU A 14 6.53 21.08 9.50
N PRO A 15 6.49 21.84 8.38
CA PRO A 15 5.25 22.23 7.75
C PRO A 15 4.32 21.02 7.58
N GLU A 16 3.08 21.16 8.02
CA GLU A 16 2.10 20.06 8.10
C GLU A 16 1.89 19.40 6.73
N VAL A 17 1.98 20.18 5.66
CA VAL A 17 1.92 19.71 4.26
C VAL A 17 3.01 18.68 3.94
N LEU A 18 4.26 18.94 4.34
CA LEU A 18 5.39 18.04 4.08
C LEU A 18 5.26 16.75 4.89
N LYS A 19 4.87 16.88 6.16
CA LYS A 19 4.63 15.74 7.05
C LYS A 19 3.53 14.83 6.48
N ASN A 20 2.41 15.40 6.06
CA ASN A 20 1.30 14.65 5.49
C ASN A 20 1.67 13.98 4.17
N LYS A 21 2.44 14.65 3.31
CA LYS A 21 2.92 14.07 2.05
C LYS A 21 3.79 12.84 2.30
N VAL A 22 4.75 12.93 3.21
CA VAL A 22 5.64 11.80 3.56
C VAL A 22 4.85 10.66 4.19
N LEU A 23 3.92 10.95 5.10
CA LEU A 23 3.07 9.91 5.72
C LEU A 23 2.19 9.20 4.70
N ASN A 24 1.62 9.94 3.73
CA ASN A 24 0.83 9.36 2.66
C ASN A 24 1.67 8.47 1.74
N ASP A 25 2.87 8.91 1.35
CA ASP A 25 3.78 8.14 0.50
C ASP A 25 4.17 6.81 1.19
N VAL A 26 4.48 6.85 2.49
CA VAL A 26 4.78 5.65 3.30
C VAL A 26 3.57 4.72 3.42
N ALA A 27 2.37 5.28 3.65
CA ALA A 27 1.14 4.49 3.74
C ALA A 27 0.84 3.75 2.43
N MET A 28 1.05 4.40 1.28
CA MET A 28 0.86 3.83 -0.04
C MET A 28 1.82 2.66 -0.31
N ILE A 29 3.10 2.82 0.05
CA ILE A 29 4.10 1.75 -0.06
C ILE A 29 3.71 0.56 0.82
N LYS A 30 3.35 0.81 2.09
CA LYS A 30 2.96 -0.24 3.02
C LYS A 30 1.75 -1.02 2.51
N LEU A 31 0.72 -0.32 2.05
CA LEU A 31 -0.47 -0.94 1.47
C LEU A 31 -0.11 -1.80 0.26
N SER A 32 0.76 -1.31 -0.62
CA SER A 32 1.19 -2.04 -1.81
C SER A 32 1.94 -3.33 -1.46
N ILE A 33 2.81 -3.27 -0.44
CA ILE A 33 3.51 -4.45 0.08
C ILE A 33 2.53 -5.44 0.70
N ASP A 34 1.59 -4.98 1.51
CA ASP A 34 0.60 -5.84 2.18
C ASP A 34 -0.32 -6.53 1.16
N VAL A 35 -0.75 -5.81 0.11
CA VAL A 35 -1.52 -6.36 -1.01
C VAL A 35 -0.68 -7.37 -1.80
N ALA A 36 0.59 -7.06 -2.07
CA ALA A 36 1.48 -7.99 -2.78
C ALA A 36 1.73 -9.26 -1.95
N ASP A 37 1.99 -9.15 -0.66
CA ASP A 37 2.16 -10.30 0.24
C ASP A 37 0.88 -11.16 0.26
N LEU A 38 -0.28 -10.53 0.37
CA LEU A 38 -1.55 -11.25 0.38
C LEU A 38 -1.81 -11.95 -0.95
N PHE A 39 -1.80 -11.24 -2.07
CA PHE A 39 -2.29 -11.78 -3.35
C PHE A 39 -1.23 -12.40 -4.24
N VAL A 40 0.04 -12.02 -4.12
CA VAL A 40 1.13 -12.59 -4.93
C VAL A 40 1.77 -13.77 -4.23
N VAL A 41 1.92 -13.72 -2.89
CA VAL A 41 2.63 -14.77 -2.14
C VAL A 41 1.66 -15.75 -1.49
N LYS A 42 0.72 -15.27 -0.66
CA LYS A 42 -0.14 -16.16 0.14
C LYS A 42 -1.27 -16.79 -0.68
N TYR A 43 -1.85 -16.01 -1.59
CA TYR A 43 -3.08 -16.36 -2.28
C TYR A 43 -2.98 -16.17 -3.81
N PRO A 44 -1.94 -16.72 -4.47
CA PRO A 44 -1.64 -16.45 -5.89
C PRO A 44 -2.78 -16.81 -6.83
N ASN A 45 -3.46 -17.93 -6.56
CA ASN A 45 -4.56 -18.40 -7.40
C ASN A 45 -5.88 -17.69 -7.11
N THR A 46 -5.97 -16.91 -6.04
CA THR A 46 -7.27 -16.35 -5.61
C THR A 46 -7.73 -15.24 -6.53
N ILE A 47 -6.81 -14.49 -7.15
CA ILE A 47 -7.15 -13.56 -8.23
C ILE A 47 -7.65 -14.34 -9.46
N ALA A 48 -6.96 -15.43 -9.81
CA ALA A 48 -7.34 -16.26 -10.96
C ALA A 48 -8.67 -16.99 -10.72
N ASP A 49 -8.93 -17.49 -9.52
CA ASP A 49 -10.14 -18.18 -9.11
C ASP A 49 -11.31 -17.21 -8.96
N LEU A 50 -11.07 -15.98 -8.50
CA LEU A 50 -12.10 -14.93 -8.47
C LEU A 50 -12.48 -14.50 -9.90
N LEU A 51 -11.50 -14.40 -10.80
CA LEU A 51 -11.73 -14.01 -12.21
C LEU A 51 -12.34 -15.17 -13.01
N ASN A 52 -11.88 -16.41 -12.81
CA ASN A 52 -12.43 -17.62 -13.43
C ASN A 52 -13.79 -18.01 -12.84
N GLY A 53 -14.07 -17.71 -11.58
CA GLY A 53 -15.36 -17.94 -10.93
C GLY A 53 -16.49 -17.07 -11.47
N GLY A 54 -16.18 -15.99 -12.20
CA GLY A 54 -17.14 -15.14 -12.91
C GLY A 54 -17.46 -15.60 -14.34
N ILE A 55 -16.64 -16.47 -14.94
CA ILE A 55 -16.95 -17.13 -16.20
C ILE A 55 -17.73 -18.40 -15.84
N SER A 56 -19.05 -18.30 -15.86
CA SER A 56 -19.93 -19.47 -15.84
C SER A 56 -19.39 -20.48 -16.85
N LYS A 57 -19.20 -21.73 -16.42
CA LYS A 57 -18.91 -22.87 -17.30
C LYS A 57 -19.94 -22.89 -18.44
N ALA A 58 -19.64 -22.23 -19.55
CA ALA A 58 -20.31 -22.48 -20.81
C ALA A 58 -19.62 -23.72 -21.40
N ASP A 59 -20.31 -24.84 -21.23
CA ASP A 59 -20.28 -26.03 -22.08
C ASP A 59 -18.97 -26.35 -22.83
N LYS A 60 -18.23 -27.33 -22.30
CA LYS A 60 -17.69 -28.42 -23.13
C LYS A 60 -17.90 -29.75 -22.40
N LYS A 61 -19.15 -30.22 -22.42
CA LYS A 61 -19.37 -31.64 -22.70
C LYS A 61 -19.15 -31.86 -24.19
N ASP A 62 -18.57 -33.02 -24.49
CA ASP A 62 -18.49 -33.67 -25.80
C ASP A 62 -17.47 -33.10 -26.80
N LYS A 63 -16.30 -33.76 -26.88
CA LYS A 63 -16.03 -34.74 -27.95
C LYS A 63 -14.69 -35.46 -27.74
N GLU A 64 -14.83 -36.80 -27.69
CA GLU A 64 -13.88 -37.89 -27.97
C GLU A 64 -12.78 -38.21 -26.96
#